data_AF-Q7NQ68-F1
#
_entry.id   AF-Q7NQ68-F1
#
_cell.length_a   1.000
_cell.length_b   1.000
_cell.length_c   1.000
_cell.angle_alpha   90.00
_cell.angle_beta   90.00
_cell.angle_gamma   90.00
#
_symmetry.space_group_name_H-M   'P 1'
#
loop_
_entity.id
_entity.type
_entity.pdbx_description
1 polymer ?
#
loop_
_entity_poly.entity_id
_entity_poly.type
_entity_poly.pdbx_seq_one_letter_code
_entity_poly.pdbx_strand_id
1 'polypeptide(L)'
;MKVSSHFLFTGAFVLTLLSLADQQYLMLPVAFLAIFLGLSAADREQLAEMSPRAAAMLLPASQRPLMPLDAFRGQDLMFYRAGSPVYRTLHARDARWQFLGEQGEVAEEPGCIRVYPGYLYRRQP
;
A
#
# COMPACT_ATOMS: atom_id res chain seq x y z
N MET A 1 -19.21 -3.50 26.79
CA MET A 1 -18.57 -2.16 26.79
C MET A 1 -17.42 -2.19 25.80
N LYS A 2 -17.37 -1.27 24.82
CA LYS A 2 -16.21 -1.15 23.93
C LYS A 2 -15.06 -0.55 24.74
N VAL A 3 -13.96 -1.28 24.88
CA VAL A 3 -12.75 -0.77 25.50
C VAL A 3 -12.11 0.17 24.48
N SER A 4 -12.23 1.48 24.69
CA SER A 4 -11.61 2.49 23.84
C SER A 4 -10.17 2.75 24.27
N SER A 5 -9.32 3.09 23.30
CA SER A 5 -7.93 3.49 23.56
C SER A 5 -7.83 4.61 24.61
N HIS A 6 -8.72 5.59 24.53
CA HIS A 6 -8.80 6.72 25.46
C HIS A 6 -9.03 6.26 26.91
N PHE A 7 -9.88 5.26 27.15
CA PHE A 7 -10.14 4.74 28.49
C PHE A 7 -8.88 4.09 29.09
N LEU A 8 -8.14 3.34 28.29
CA LEU A 8 -6.91 2.67 28.71
C LEU A 8 -5.78 3.67 29.01
N PHE A 9 -5.62 4.71 28.19
CA PHE A 9 -4.63 5.76 28.45
C PHE A 9 -4.97 6.60 29.68
N THR A 10 -6.23 6.98 29.87
CA THR A 10 -6.66 7.72 31.07
C THR A 10 -6.48 6.87 32.33
N GLY A 11 -6.85 5.59 32.29
CA GLY A 11 -6.63 4.66 33.41
C GLY A 11 -5.16 4.47 33.75
N ALA A 12 -4.30 4.30 32.74
CA ALA A 12 -2.86 4.20 32.94
C ALA A 12 -2.24 5.47 33.55
N PHE A 13 -2.68 6.64 33.10
CA PHE A 13 -2.19 7.93 33.62
C PHE A 13 -2.53 8.10 35.11
N VAL A 14 -3.78 7.79 35.50
CA VAL A 14 -4.21 7.83 36.91
C VAL A 14 -3.43 6.83 37.76
N LEU A 15 -3.25 5.59 37.28
CA LEU A 15 -2.45 4.57 37.97
C LEU A 15 -0.99 4.99 38.14
N THR A 16 -0.41 5.64 37.14
CA THR A 16 0.98 6.15 37.20
C THR A 16 1.10 7.25 38.24
N LEU A 17 0.16 8.21 38.28
CA LEU A 17 0.17 9.28 39.28
C LEU A 17 -0.03 8.75 40.70
N LEU A 18 -0.95 7.80 40.91
CA LEU A 18 -1.16 7.17 42.21
C LEU A 18 0.08 6.39 42.68
N SER A 19 0.70 5.63 41.77
CA SER A 19 1.93 4.89 42.04
C SER A 19 3.08 5.81 42.45
N LEU A 20 3.19 6.98 41.81
CA LEU A 20 4.23 7.96 42.12
C LEU A 20 3.97 8.70 43.43
N ALA A 21 2.71 9.05 43.71
CA ALA A 21 2.31 9.77 44.92
C ALA A 21 2.47 8.92 46.18
N ASP A 22 2.18 7.62 46.11
CA ASP A 22 2.23 6.70 47.25
C ASP A 22 3.57 5.93 47.35
N GLN A 23 4.54 6.23 46.48
CA GLN A 23 5.78 5.45 46.29
C GLN A 23 5.57 3.94 46.11
N GLN A 24 4.37 3.52 45.72
CA GLN A 24 4.03 2.14 45.42
C GLN A 24 4.40 1.82 43.97
N TYR A 25 5.70 1.62 43.73
CA TYR A 25 6.25 1.27 42.42
C TYR A 25 5.75 -0.08 41.88
N LEU A 26 5.08 -0.90 42.69
CA LEU A 26 4.45 -2.15 42.26
C LEU A 26 3.24 -1.94 41.33
N MET A 27 2.62 -0.75 41.32
CA MET A 27 1.52 -0.43 40.41
C MET A 27 1.98 0.07 39.03
N LEU A 28 3.24 0.47 38.91
CA LEU A 28 3.85 0.97 37.67
C LEU A 28 3.84 -0.07 36.53
N PRO A 29 4.15 -1.36 36.75
CA PRO A 29 4.01 -2.40 35.73
C PRO A 29 2.58 -2.55 35.20
N VAL A 30 1.58 -2.38 36.06
CA VAL A 30 0.16 -2.44 35.66
C VAL A 30 -0.22 -1.24 34.81
N ALA A 31 0.27 -0.04 35.17
CA ALA A 31 0.09 1.15 34.36
C ALA A 31 0.76 0.99 32.98
N PHE A 32 1.99 0.48 32.93
CA PHE A 32 2.66 0.17 31.66
C PHE A 32 1.88 -0.82 30.81
N LEU A 33 1.38 -1.90 31.39
CA LEU A 33 0.58 -2.89 30.67
C LEU A 33 -0.70 -2.27 30.10
N ALA A 34 -1.35 -1.37 30.86
CA ALA A 34 -2.50 -0.61 30.37
C ALA A 34 -2.13 0.34 29.21
N ILE A 35 -0.95 0.96 29.23
CA ILE A 35 -0.43 1.77 28.10
C ILE A 35 -0.24 0.91 26.86
N PHE A 36 0.39 -0.26 26.97
CA PHE A 36 0.58 -1.17 25.83
C PHE A 36 -0.75 -1.64 25.23
N LEU A 37 -1.72 -1.98 26.09
CA LEU A 37 -3.07 -2.31 25.64
C LEU A 37 -3.75 -1.12 24.95
N GLY A 38 -3.61 0.09 25.51
CA GLY A 38 -4.13 1.33 24.93
C GLY A 38 -3.53 1.62 23.56
N LEU A 39 -2.22 1.40 23.40
CA LEU A 39 -1.51 1.55 22.13
C LEU A 39 -2.03 0.55 21.08
N SER A 40 -2.21 -0.71 21.47
CA SER A 40 -2.75 -1.74 20.57
C SER A 40 -4.20 -1.46 20.16
N ALA A 41 -5.01 -0.90 21.05
CA ALA A 41 -6.38 -0.52 20.75
C ALA A 41 -6.42 0.71 19.82
N ALA A 42 -5.56 1.70 20.08
CA ALA A 42 -5.44 2.90 19.24
C ALA A 42 -5.00 2.56 17.82
N ASP A 43 -4.03 1.66 17.67
CA ASP A 43 -3.55 1.20 16.37
C ASP A 43 -4.68 0.52 15.58
N ARG A 44 -5.51 -0.30 16.25
CA ARG A 44 -6.68 -0.94 15.62
C ARG A 44 -7.77 0.07 15.25
N GLU A 45 -8.01 1.08 16.10
CA GLU A 45 -8.95 2.16 15.81
C GLU A 45 -8.48 2.97 14.60
N GLN A 46 -7.19 3.34 14.56
CA GLN A 46 -6.58 4.05 13.43
C GLN A 46 -6.62 3.24 12.13
N LEU A 47 -6.32 1.94 12.19
CA LEU A 47 -6.42 1.05 11.04
C LEU A 47 -7.86 0.90 10.54
N ALA A 48 -8.85 0.89 11.45
CA ALA A 48 -10.26 0.81 11.08
C ALA A 48 -10.79 2.12 10.46
N GLU A 49 -10.25 3.26 10.88
CA GLU A 49 -10.57 4.58 10.30
C GLU A 49 -9.76 4.87 9.02
N MET A 50 -8.69 4.11 8.78
CA MET A 50 -7.84 4.30 7.60
C MET A 50 -8.62 3.98 6.32
N SER A 51 -8.81 5.00 5.48
CA SER A 51 -9.51 4.83 4.22
C SER A 51 -8.85 3.75 3.34
N PRO A 52 -9.64 2.97 2.57
CA PRO A 52 -9.09 1.92 1.70
C PRO A 52 -8.11 2.48 0.66
N ARG A 53 -8.24 3.78 0.32
CA ARG A 53 -7.34 4.49 -0.59
C ARG A 53 -5.97 4.78 0.02
N ALA A 54 -5.91 5.06 1.32
CA ALA A 54 -4.64 5.22 2.04
C ALA A 54 -3.98 3.86 2.32
N ALA A 55 -4.77 2.82 2.62
CA ALA A 55 -4.27 1.44 2.73
C ALA A 55 -3.67 0.94 1.40
N ALA A 56 -4.28 1.30 0.26
CA ALA A 56 -3.75 0.98 -1.07
C ALA A 56 -2.46 1.73 -1.42
N MET A 57 -2.14 2.86 -0.78
CA MET A 57 -0.85 3.54 -0.94
C MET A 57 0.27 2.90 -0.11
N LEU A 58 -0.07 2.23 0.99
CA LEU A 58 0.90 1.50 1.82
C LEU A 58 1.24 0.11 1.23
N LEU A 59 0.31 -0.47 0.47
CA LEU A 59 0.59 -1.66 -0.30
C LEU A 59 1.33 -1.25 -1.58
N PRO A 60 2.55 -1.76 -1.84
CA PRO A 60 3.23 -1.47 -3.10
C PRO A 60 2.36 -1.98 -4.24
N ALA A 61 1.75 -1.06 -4.98
CA ALA A 61 0.97 -1.34 -6.18
C ALA A 61 1.85 -2.15 -7.15
N SER A 62 1.53 -3.44 -7.28
CA SER A 62 2.12 -4.46 -8.15
C SER A 62 3.57 -4.20 -8.62
N GLN A 63 4.49 -4.93 -7.99
CA GLN A 63 5.95 -4.94 -8.19
C GLN A 63 6.44 -5.42 -9.58
N ARG A 64 5.64 -5.31 -10.65
CA ARG A 64 6.17 -5.67 -12.00
C ARG A 64 7.12 -4.57 -12.46
N PRO A 65 8.38 -4.90 -12.78
CA PRO A 65 9.38 -3.91 -13.18
C PRO A 65 8.89 -3.19 -14.44
N LEU A 66 9.01 -1.86 -14.42
CA LEU A 66 8.70 -1.01 -15.55
C LEU A 66 9.77 -1.21 -16.61
N MET A 67 9.40 -1.80 -17.75
CA MET A 67 10.33 -2.03 -18.86
C MET A 67 10.50 -0.77 -19.71
N PRO A 68 11.73 -0.46 -20.17
CA PRO A 68 11.96 0.63 -21.10
C PRO A 68 11.35 0.30 -22.46
N LEU A 69 10.82 1.33 -23.15
CA LEU A 69 10.26 1.16 -24.48
C LEU A 69 11.31 0.75 -25.53
N ASP A 70 12.56 1.14 -25.32
CA ASP A 70 13.69 0.88 -26.23
C ASP A 70 13.96 -0.61 -26.48
N ALA A 71 13.51 -1.48 -25.57
CA ALA A 71 13.62 -2.93 -25.73
C ALA A 71 12.63 -3.51 -26.75
N PHE A 72 11.67 -2.72 -27.23
CA PHE A 72 10.56 -3.16 -28.07
C PHE A 72 10.52 -2.41 -29.41
N ARG A 73 10.10 -3.11 -30.45
CA ARG A 73 9.72 -2.48 -31.73
C ARG A 73 8.22 -2.20 -31.73
N GLY A 74 7.86 -0.93 -31.83
CA GLY A 74 6.46 -0.49 -31.87
C GLY A 74 5.82 -0.63 -33.24
N GLN A 75 4.56 -1.06 -33.26
CA GLN A 75 3.70 -1.09 -34.45
C GLN A 75 2.34 -0.47 -34.13
N ASP A 76 1.82 0.29 -35.09
CA ASP A 76 0.58 1.07 -34.97
C ASP A 76 0.63 2.06 -33.81
N LEU A 77 1.31 3.20 -34.03
CA LEU A 77 1.37 4.29 -33.06
C LEU A 77 -0.05 4.77 -32.73
N MET A 78 -0.39 4.79 -31.44
CA MET A 78 -1.68 5.24 -30.95
C MET A 78 -1.64 6.72 -30.54
N PHE A 79 -0.70 7.10 -29.68
CA PHE A 79 -0.57 8.47 -29.15
C PHE A 79 0.80 8.64 -28.45
N TYR A 80 1.07 9.85 -27.93
CA TYR A 80 2.24 10.14 -27.10
C TYR A 80 1.83 10.42 -25.66
N ARG A 81 2.63 9.96 -24.69
CA ARG A 81 2.46 10.28 -23.27
C ARG A 81 3.81 10.43 -22.59
N ALA A 82 3.96 11.47 -21.75
CA ALA A 82 5.21 11.80 -21.08
C ALA A 82 6.42 11.89 -22.04
N GLY A 83 6.20 12.39 -23.27
CA GLY A 83 7.25 12.49 -24.29
C GLY A 83 7.65 11.16 -24.95
N SER A 84 6.96 10.05 -24.65
CA SER A 84 7.21 8.74 -25.26
C SER A 84 6.04 8.27 -26.15
N PRO A 85 6.32 7.62 -27.29
CA PRO A 85 5.28 7.05 -28.15
C PRO A 85 4.66 5.79 -27.52
N VAL A 86 3.35 5.65 -27.67
CA VAL A 86 2.59 4.48 -27.21
C VAL A 86 2.01 3.77 -28.42
N TYR A 87 2.35 2.50 -28.56
CA TYR A 87 2.00 1.67 -29.72
C TYR A 87 0.91 0.68 -29.36
N ARG A 88 0.08 0.30 -30.34
CA ARG A 88 -0.94 -0.73 -30.15
C ARG A 88 -0.34 -2.11 -29.94
N THR A 89 0.76 -2.37 -30.65
CA THR A 89 1.51 -3.63 -30.56
C THR A 89 2.98 -3.32 -30.29
N LEU A 90 3.58 -4.05 -29.36
CA LEU A 90 5.02 -4.09 -29.14
C LEU A 90 5.56 -5.47 -29.50
N HIS A 91 6.67 -5.51 -30.22
CA HIS A 91 7.37 -6.75 -30.56
C HIS A 91 8.70 -6.80 -29.83
N ALA A 92 8.90 -7.88 -29.08
CA ALA A 92 10.20 -8.32 -28.57
C ALA A 92 10.59 -9.61 -29.30
N ARG A 93 11.88 -9.95 -29.37
CA ARG A 93 12.46 -11.00 -30.24
C ARG A 93 11.55 -12.23 -30.50
N ASP A 94 10.97 -12.83 -29.46
CA ASP A 94 10.12 -14.03 -29.56
C ASP A 94 8.69 -13.82 -28.98
N ALA A 95 8.25 -12.57 -28.85
CA ALA A 95 6.96 -12.27 -28.23
C ALA A 95 6.31 -11.01 -28.80
N ARG A 96 5.05 -11.15 -29.16
CA ARG A 96 4.17 -10.04 -29.51
C ARG A 96 3.35 -9.64 -28.29
N TRP A 97 3.23 -8.34 -28.07
CA TRP A 97 2.55 -7.76 -26.93
C TRP A 97 1.49 -6.78 -27.41
N GLN A 98 0.26 -6.93 -26.92
CA GLN A 98 -0.87 -6.10 -27.30
C GLN A 98 -1.26 -5.16 -26.17
N PHE A 99 -1.46 -3.88 -26.51
CA PHE A 99 -1.90 -2.85 -25.58
C PHE A 99 -3.22 -3.24 -24.90
N LEU A 100 -3.24 -3.21 -23.57
CA LEU A 100 -4.44 -3.44 -22.76
C LEU A 100 -5.01 -2.14 -22.21
N GLY A 101 -4.17 -1.26 -21.67
CA GLY A 101 -4.60 -0.02 -21.03
C GLY A 101 -3.65 0.45 -19.95
N GLU A 102 -4.08 1.44 -19.18
CA GLU A 102 -3.30 1.99 -18.06
C GLU A 102 -3.36 1.07 -16.83
N GLN A 103 -2.26 1.05 -16.09
CA GLN A 103 -2.19 0.33 -14.83
C GLN A 103 -3.20 0.91 -13.83
N GLY A 104 -4.08 0.07 -13.30
CA GLY A 104 -5.15 0.46 -12.38
C GLY A 104 -6.53 0.62 -13.03
N GLU A 105 -6.60 0.78 -14.36
CA GLU A 105 -7.88 0.75 -15.11
C GLU A 105 -8.21 -0.66 -15.63
N VAL A 106 -7.17 -1.49 -15.87
CA VAL A 106 -7.32 -2.83 -16.42
C VAL A 106 -6.82 -3.88 -15.43
N ALA A 107 -7.52 -5.02 -15.36
CA ALA A 107 -7.12 -6.15 -14.53
C ALA A 107 -5.75 -6.70 -14.97
N GLU A 108 -4.83 -6.80 -14.02
CA GLU A 108 -3.50 -7.36 -14.26
C GLU A 108 -3.56 -8.88 -14.37
N GLU A 109 -3.71 -9.40 -15.59
CA GLU A 109 -3.66 -10.84 -15.83
C GLU A 109 -2.22 -11.42 -15.69
N PRO A 110 -2.09 -12.72 -15.39
CA PRO A 110 -0.81 -13.43 -15.46
C PRO A 110 -0.26 -13.37 -16.90
N GLY A 111 0.98 -12.93 -17.05
CA GLY A 111 1.62 -12.81 -18.39
C GLY A 111 1.49 -11.43 -19.05
N CYS A 112 1.04 -10.40 -18.34
CA CYS A 112 1.14 -9.01 -18.79
C CYS A 112 2.48 -8.35 -18.38
N ILE A 113 3.03 -7.51 -19.25
CA ILE A 113 4.20 -6.66 -18.94
C ILE A 113 3.76 -5.21 -18.78
N ARG A 114 4.58 -4.44 -18.07
CA ARG A 114 4.42 -3.01 -17.89
C ARG A 114 5.54 -2.29 -18.63
N VAL A 115 5.18 -1.39 -19.54
CA VAL A 115 6.15 -0.65 -20.37
C VAL A 115 5.98 0.84 -20.13
N TYR A 116 7.09 1.58 -20.05
CA TYR A 116 7.09 3.04 -19.92
C TYR A 116 6.20 3.68 -21.00
N PRO A 117 5.32 4.65 -20.65
CA PRO A 117 5.22 5.38 -19.38
C PRO A 117 4.28 4.77 -18.32
N GLY A 118 4.03 3.46 -18.33
CA GLY A 118 3.22 2.78 -17.31
C GLY A 118 2.00 2.03 -17.86
N TYR A 119 2.01 1.69 -19.14
CA TYR A 119 0.94 0.94 -19.78
C TYR A 119 1.16 -0.56 -19.70
N LEU A 120 0.05 -1.30 -19.63
CA LEU A 120 0.04 -2.75 -19.60
C LEU A 120 -0.12 -3.32 -21.01
N TYR A 121 0.65 -4.38 -21.29
CA TYR A 121 0.55 -5.14 -22.52
C TYR A 121 0.43 -6.63 -22.22
N ARG A 122 -0.45 -7.34 -22.94
CA ARG A 122 -0.61 -8.79 -22.84
C ARG A 122 0.20 -9.49 -23.91
N ARG A 123 0.84 -10.61 -23.55
CA ARG A 123 1.47 -11.48 -24.56
C ARG A 123 0.38 -12.07 -25.48
N GLN A 124 0.58 -11.99 -26.78
CA GLN A 124 -0.18 -12.77 -27.76
C GLN A 124 0.51 -14.14 -27.97
N PRO A 125 -0.27 -15.22 -28.14
CA PRO A 125 0.27 -16.52 -28.50
C PRO A 125 0.96 -16.51 -29.87
#